data_AF-A0A8S3EHF7-F1
#
_entry.id   AF-A0A8S3EHF7-F1
#
_cell.length_a   1.000
_cell.length_b   1.000
_cell.length_c   1.000
_cell.angle_alpha   90.00
_cell.angle_beta   90.00
_cell.angle_gamma   90.00
#
_symmetry.space_group_name_H-M   'P 1'
#
loop_
_entity.id
_entity.type
_entity.pdbx_description
1 polymer ?
#
loop_
_entity_poly.entity_id
_entity_poly.type
_entity_poly.pdbx_seq_one_letter_code
_entity_poly.pdbx_strand_id
1 'polypeptide(L)' 'TTSESGVSDLETSMTDFRCSCCPYGYHLDTDFMKFLDDMYGPDVLRTLKKIEQKRHDVRRRLINEQVQFFFL' A
#
# COMPACT_ATOMS: atom_id res chain seq x y z
N THR A 1 40.78 -9.60 7.48
CA THR A 1 40.09 -10.87 7.79
C THR A 1 38.86 -10.49 8.58
N THR A 2 37.72 -10.46 7.91
CA THR A 2 36.65 -11.49 8.02
C THR A 2 35.90 -11.36 9.34
N SER A 3 34.61 -11.01 9.18
CA SER A 3 33.56 -10.86 10.17
C SER A 3 33.41 -12.09 11.06
N GLU A 4 33.17 -11.91 12.36
CA GLU A 4 32.41 -12.87 13.17
C GLU A 4 31.41 -12.11 14.05
N SER A 5 30.16 -12.15 13.60
CA SER A 5 28.97 -11.68 14.28
C SER A 5 28.69 -12.54 15.52
N GLY A 6 29.00 -12.00 16.69
CA GLY A 6 28.45 -12.49 17.96
C GLY A 6 27.08 -11.87 18.18
N VAL A 7 26.04 -12.58 17.78
CA VAL A 7 24.67 -12.37 18.28
C VAL A 7 24.72 -12.38 19.81
N SER A 8 24.63 -11.20 20.41
CA SER A 8 24.37 -11.06 21.84
C SER A 8 22.91 -10.68 21.94
N ASP A 9 22.13 -11.60 22.49
CA ASP A 9 20.70 -11.51 22.73
C ASP A 9 20.38 -10.19 23.43
N LEU A 10 19.98 -9.24 22.60
CA LEU A 10 19.71 -7.88 23.00
C LEU A 10 18.27 -7.89 23.53
N GLU A 11 18.12 -8.28 24.80
CA GLU A 11 17.10 -7.70 25.67
C GLU A 11 17.37 -6.19 25.81
N THR A 12 17.33 -5.44 24.70
CA THR A 12 17.17 -3.99 24.77
C THR A 12 15.75 -3.79 25.24
N SER A 13 15.66 -3.30 26.47
CA SER A 13 14.44 -2.83 27.08
C SER A 13 13.64 -2.02 26.05
N MET A 14 12.34 -2.29 25.89
CA MET A 14 11.47 -1.53 24.97
C MET A 14 11.50 0.00 25.21
N THR A 15 12.13 0.45 26.30
CA THR A 15 12.32 1.84 26.68
C THR A 15 13.45 2.57 25.95
N ASP A 16 14.46 1.88 25.41
CA ASP A 16 15.63 2.54 24.80
C ASP A 16 15.38 3.07 23.37
N PHE A 17 14.26 2.69 22.75
CA PHE A 17 13.85 3.19 21.44
C PHE A 17 13.03 4.48 21.49
N ARG A 18 12.82 5.07 22.68
CA ARG A 18 11.95 6.23 22.84
C ARG A 18 12.75 7.53 22.65
N CYS A 19 12.41 8.37 21.67
CA CYS A 19 12.99 9.71 21.58
C CYS A 19 12.56 10.55 22.79
N SER A 20 13.54 11.03 23.54
CA SER A 20 13.33 11.99 24.63
C SER A 20 12.79 13.35 24.16
N CYS A 21 12.96 13.63 22.87
CA CYS A 21 12.50 14.85 22.21
C CYS A 21 11.00 14.85 21.86
N CYS A 22 10.35 13.67 21.81
CA CYS A 22 8.99 13.52 21.32
C CYS A 22 8.03 13.14 22.46
N PRO A 23 6.85 13.76 22.58
CA PRO A 23 5.88 13.46 23.65
C PRO A 23 5.44 11.98 23.68
N TYR A 24 5.44 11.34 22.53
CA TYR A 24 5.03 9.94 22.37
C TYR A 24 6.22 8.97 22.38
N GLY A 25 7.45 9.49 22.40
CA GLY A 25 8.67 8.69 22.32
C GLY A 25 9.04 8.26 20.90
N TYR A 26 8.40 8.74 19.84
CA TYR A 26 8.76 8.36 18.47
C TYR A 26 8.71 9.57 17.55
N HIS A 27 9.68 9.67 16.63
CA HIS A 27 9.62 10.62 15.54
C HIS A 27 8.61 10.12 14.49
N LEU A 28 7.67 10.99 14.14
CA LEU A 28 6.81 10.76 13.00
C LEU A 28 7.57 11.15 11.74
N ASP A 29 7.64 10.24 10.79
CA ASP A 29 8.14 10.52 9.45
C ASP A 29 7.05 11.28 8.69
N THR A 30 7.26 12.58 8.50
CA THR A 30 6.31 13.45 7.78
C THR A 30 6.23 13.12 6.30
N ASP A 31 7.30 12.59 5.71
CA ASP A 31 7.31 12.19 4.31
C ASP A 31 6.45 10.93 4.14
N PHE A 32 6.52 10.00 5.09
CA PHE A 32 5.64 8.85 5.12
C PHE A 32 4.17 9.24 5.31
N MET A 33 3.86 10.18 6.19
CA MET A 33 2.49 10.68 6.36
C MET A 33 1.95 11.31 5.07
N LYS A 34 2.77 12.12 4.39
CA LYS A 34 2.41 12.70 3.09
C LYS A 34 2.17 11.62 2.02
N PHE A 35 3.01 10.58 1.99
CA PHE A 35 2.81 9.44 1.10
C PHE A 35 1.46 8.76 1.34
N LEU A 36 1.05 8.56 2.60
CA LEU A 36 -0.25 7.96 2.93
C LEU A 36 -1.40 8.85 2.43
N ASP A 37 -1.32 10.16 2.64
CA ASP A 37 -2.33 11.11 2.14
C ASP A 37 -2.44 11.08 0.62
N ASP A 38 -1.31 11.05 -0.09
CA ASP A 38 -1.26 10.96 -1.55
C ASP A 38 -1.83 9.62 -2.06
N MET A 39 -1.53 8.51 -1.38
CA MET A 39 -1.99 7.17 -1.75
C MET A 39 -3.49 6.98 -1.52
N TYR A 40 -4.03 7.49 -0.41
CA TYR A 40 -5.46 7.45 -0.11
C TYR A 40 -6.24 8.65 -0.66
N GLY A 41 -5.59 9.47 -1.48
CA GLY A 41 -6.19 10.62 -2.12
C GLY A 41 -7.46 10.25 -2.90
N PRO A 42 -8.51 11.09 -2.85
CA PRO A 42 -9.80 10.80 -3.47
C PRO A 42 -9.69 10.59 -4.99
N ASP A 43 -8.67 11.14 -5.63
CA ASP A 43 -8.45 11.02 -7.08
C ASP A 43 -7.88 9.67 -7.48
N VAL A 44 -6.99 9.09 -6.67
CA VAL A 44 -6.45 7.74 -6.88
C VAL A 44 -7.57 6.71 -6.77
N LEU A 45 -8.37 6.78 -5.70
CA LEU A 45 -9.50 5.87 -5.48
C LEU A 45 -10.57 5.99 -6.58
N ARG A 46 -10.90 7.20 -7.02
CA ARG A 46 -11.82 7.42 -8.16
C ARG A 46 -11.27 6.82 -9.45
N THR A 47 -9.97 6.92 -9.68
CA THR A 47 -9.32 6.38 -10.88
C THR A 47 -9.36 4.86 -10.88
N LEU A 48 -9.05 4.22 -9.76
CA LEU A 48 -9.14 2.77 -9.60
C LEU A 48 -10.56 2.25 -9.86
N LYS A 49 -11.59 2.93 -9.31
CA LYS A 49 -12.99 2.58 -9.57
C LYS A 49 -13.37 2.70 -11.04
N LYS A 50 -12.89 3.74 -11.74
CA LYS A 50 -13.11 3.91 -13.19
C LYS A 50 -12.46 2.79 -14.00
N ILE A 51 -11.26 2.35 -13.62
CA ILE A 51 -10.56 1.24 -14.29
C ILE A 51 -11.34 -0.06 -14.12
N GLU A 52 -11.83 -0.34 -12.92
CA GLU A 52 -12.66 -1.51 -12.64
C GLU A 52 -13.95 -1.52 -13.48
N GLN A 53 -14.66 -0.39 -13.53
CA GLN A 53 -15.87 -0.24 -14.35
C GLN A 53 -15.60 -0.49 -15.83
N LYS A 54 -14.53 0.08 -16.38
CA LYS A 54 -14.14 -0.15 -17.79
C LYS A 54 -13.86 -1.62 -18.07
N ARG A 55 -13.16 -2.32 -17.16
CA ARG A 55 -12.92 -3.76 -17.30
C ARG A 55 -14.22 -4.56 -17.31
N HIS A 56 -15.16 -4.22 -16.43
CA HIS A 56 -16.47 -4.86 -16.38
C HIS A 56 -17.27 -4.62 -17.66
N ASP A 57 -17.26 -3.41 -18.21
CA ASP A 57 -17.96 -3.08 -19.45
C ASP A 57 -17.39 -3.80 -20.67
N VAL A 58 -16.07 -3.87 -20.79
CA VAL A 58 -15.41 -4.65 -21.85
C VAL A 58 -15.81 -6.13 -21.75
N ARG A 59 -15.78 -6.71 -20.54
CA ARG A 59 -16.19 -8.10 -20.33
C ARG A 59 -17.64 -8.35 -20.77
N ARG A 60 -18.57 -7.46 -20.41
CA ARG A 60 -19.98 -7.57 -20.83
C ARG A 60 -20.16 -7.46 -22.34
N ARG A 61 -19.43 -6.55 -23.00
CA ARG A 61 -19.48 -6.40 -24.46
C ARG A 61 -19.00 -7.66 -25.17
N LEU A 62 -17.86 -8.21 -24.76
CA LEU A 62 -17.32 -9.45 -25.34
C LEU A 62 -18.29 -10.64 -25.16
N ILE A 63 -18.94 -10.76 -24.00
CA ILE A 63 -19.95 -11.80 -23.78
C ILE A 63 -21.15 -11.59 -24.71
N ASN A 64 -21.68 -10.36 -24.80
CA ASN A 64 -22.82 -10.07 -25.66
C ASN A 64 -22.51 -10.32 -27.14
N GLU A 65 -21.32 -9.96 -27.61
CA GLU A 65 -20.88 -10.24 -28.99
C GLU A 65 -20.77 -11.75 -29.25
N GLN A 66 -20.21 -12.53 -28.33
CA GLN A 66 -20.17 -13.98 -28.47
C GLN A 66 -21.57 -14.62 -28.48
N VAL A 67 -22.50 -14.13 -27.66
CA VAL A 67 -23.89 -14.61 -27.67
C VAL A 67 -24.59 -14.27 -28.98
N GLN A 68 -24.41 -13.06 -29.52
CA GLN A 68 -24.99 -12.68 -30.82
C GLN A 68 -24.47 -13.55 -31.97
N PHE A 69 -23.18 -13.91 -31.97
CA PHE A 69 -22.60 -14.82 -32.96
C PHE A 69 -23.09 -16.26 -32.86
N PHE A 70 -23.55 -16.70 -31.68
CA PHE A 70 -24.03 -18.07 -31.46
C PHE A 70 -25.52 -18.25 -31.80
N PHE A 71 -26.27 -17.15 -31.93
CA PHE A 71 -27.71 -17.15 -32.24
C PHE A 71 -28.04 -16.67 -33.67
N LEU A 72 -27.03 -16.41 -34.50
CA LEU A 72 -27.13 -16.22 -35.96
C LEU A 72 -26.72 -17.50 -36.69
#